data_AF-A0A0M0JCD0-F1
#
_entry.id   AF-A0A0M0JCD0-F1
#
_cell.length_a   1.000
_cell.length_b   1.000
_cell.length_c   1.000
_cell.angle_alpha   90.00
_cell.angle_beta   90.00
_cell.angle_gamma   90.00
#
_symmetry.space_group_name_H-M   'P 1'
#
loop_
_entity.id
_entity.type
_entity.pdbx_description
1 polymer ?
#
loop_
_entity_poly.entity_id
_entity_poly.type
_entity_poly.pdbx_seq_one_letter_code
_entity_poly.pdbx_strand_id
1 'polypeptide(L)'
;MAELFGDQIMLWSANQVEECSNSLKDGHGQQYVVPPSLFDGDTHVQLNTNNPKLDLRIQAHAKLIKLGLASEKNSSSIYKGLKYNLAEYFVRIRDLVCKDVPATQCPPADCAISLKLFPQYVNGQTAPLSYAEDYEPSACIHAINEKAMRAWKDALSSFEQNPKIATLTLTRNERDRQFSMFHRFTDAGSVFDCSIPRAKHTFAAASMEYTGLQMEVEDCWNFPSECLVDTLKLIGLTQENMGKMWDKGLQMMTGELENREEEGKLASKSCSTDPLATFMRMENNDVMMYDGP
;
A
#
# COMPACT_ATOMS: atom_id res chain seq x y z
N MET A 1 -0.07 9.45 3.59
CA MET A 1 0.88 8.33 3.75
C MET A 1 1.69 8.16 2.47
N ALA A 2 3.01 7.99 2.56
CA ALA A 2 3.86 7.89 1.39
C ALA A 2 3.97 6.44 0.90
N GLU A 3 3.89 6.26 -0.41
CA GLU A 3 4.21 5.00 -1.10
C GLU A 3 5.64 5.08 -1.60
N LEU A 4 6.53 4.25 -1.05
CA LEU A 4 7.97 4.36 -1.27
C LEU A 4 8.51 3.46 -2.36
N PHE A 5 7.78 2.43 -2.77
CA PHE A 5 8.20 1.47 -3.78
C PHE A 5 7.19 1.37 -4.93
N GLY A 6 7.62 0.82 -6.06
CA GLY A 6 6.79 0.59 -7.24
C GLY A 6 7.42 -0.44 -8.16
N ASP A 7 6.60 -1.34 -8.68
CA ASP A 7 6.91 -2.48 -9.56
C ASP A 7 7.78 -2.16 -10.78
N GLN A 8 7.77 -0.92 -11.26
CA GLN A 8 8.61 -0.48 -12.38
C GLN A 8 9.76 0.47 -12.01
N ILE A 9 9.90 0.83 -10.73
CA ILE A 9 10.87 1.83 -10.28
C ILE A 9 11.91 1.19 -9.38
N MET A 10 11.47 0.64 -8.26
CA MET A 10 12.30 0.02 -7.25
C MET A 10 11.38 -0.72 -6.28
N LEU A 11 11.68 -1.99 -6.04
CA LEU A 11 11.09 -2.81 -5.00
C LEU A 11 12.03 -2.92 -3.80
N TRP A 12 11.50 -3.34 -2.65
CA TRP A 12 12.35 -3.76 -1.53
C TRP A 12 13.16 -4.99 -1.93
N SER A 13 12.47 -5.99 -2.43
CA SER A 13 13.06 -7.26 -2.85
C SER A 13 12.34 -7.82 -4.06
N ALA A 14 13.10 -8.51 -4.91
CA ALA A 14 12.58 -9.33 -5.99
C ALA A 14 13.47 -10.56 -6.16
N ASN A 15 12.98 -11.57 -6.86
CA ASN A 15 13.64 -12.85 -7.03
C ASN A 15 13.65 -13.25 -8.51
N GLN A 16 14.66 -14.01 -8.92
CA GLN A 16 14.58 -14.80 -10.14
C GLN A 16 13.60 -15.95 -9.95
N VAL A 17 12.81 -16.23 -10.98
CA VAL A 17 11.77 -17.28 -10.98
C VAL A 17 11.90 -18.11 -12.27
N GLU A 18 12.26 -19.38 -12.12
CA GLU A 18 12.54 -20.27 -13.24
C GLU A 18 11.28 -20.56 -14.05
N GLU A 19 10.15 -20.71 -13.37
CA GLU A 19 8.82 -20.94 -13.95
C GLU A 19 8.39 -19.78 -14.87
N CYS A 20 8.96 -18.60 -14.68
CA CYS A 20 8.73 -17.43 -15.51
C CYS A 20 9.73 -17.30 -16.68
N SER A 21 10.81 -18.09 -16.67
CA SER A 21 11.87 -18.06 -17.70
C SER A 21 11.48 -18.82 -18.97
N ASN A 22 10.67 -19.87 -18.83
CA ASN A 22 10.13 -20.67 -19.93
C ASN A 22 8.70 -20.26 -20.33
N SER A 23 8.04 -19.45 -19.50
CA SER A 23 6.77 -18.81 -19.84
C SER A 23 7.06 -17.62 -20.74
N LEU A 24 6.73 -17.72 -22.02
CA LEU A 24 6.87 -16.60 -22.98
C LEU A 24 6.05 -15.35 -22.60
N LYS A 25 5.29 -15.39 -21.51
CA LYS A 25 4.27 -14.42 -21.14
C LYS A 25 4.12 -14.42 -19.60
N ASP A 26 4.32 -13.29 -18.93
CA ASP A 26 3.55 -12.95 -17.74
C ASP A 26 2.06 -13.09 -18.09
N GLY A 27 1.14 -13.09 -17.13
CA GLY A 27 -0.30 -13.20 -17.43
C GLY A 27 -0.85 -12.18 -18.44
N HIS A 28 -0.03 -11.25 -18.96
CA HIS A 28 -0.34 -10.20 -19.91
C HIS A 28 0.40 -10.32 -21.26
N GLY A 29 1.19 -11.36 -21.49
CA GLY A 29 1.81 -11.59 -22.79
C GLY A 29 3.26 -11.15 -22.96
N GLN A 30 3.94 -10.72 -21.90
CA GLN A 30 5.31 -10.19 -21.97
C GLN A 30 6.35 -11.09 -21.31
N GLN A 31 7.60 -11.03 -21.77
CA GLN A 31 8.70 -11.74 -21.13
C GLN A 31 8.86 -11.26 -19.68
N TYR A 32 8.86 -12.19 -18.73
CA TYR A 32 9.12 -11.84 -17.33
C TYR A 32 10.53 -11.27 -17.18
N VAL A 33 10.61 -10.06 -16.63
CA VAL A 33 11.85 -9.41 -16.24
C VAL A 33 11.77 -9.17 -14.74
N VAL A 34 12.77 -9.62 -14.00
CA VAL A 34 12.84 -9.38 -12.56
C VAL A 34 12.84 -7.86 -12.31
N PRO A 35 11.88 -7.34 -11.51
CA PRO A 35 11.82 -5.91 -11.24
C PRO A 35 13.10 -5.38 -10.57
N PRO A 36 13.49 -4.12 -10.82
CA PRO A 36 14.53 -3.45 -10.05
C PRO A 36 14.20 -3.51 -8.55
N SER A 37 15.17 -3.90 -7.72
CA SER A 37 14.98 -4.07 -6.28
C SER A 37 16.22 -3.65 -5.49
N LEU A 38 16.02 -3.23 -4.23
CA LEU A 38 17.13 -2.89 -3.34
C LEU A 38 17.94 -4.13 -2.95
N PHE A 39 17.26 -5.27 -2.80
CA PHE A 39 17.85 -6.53 -2.40
C PHE A 39 17.38 -7.70 -3.26
N ASP A 40 18.26 -8.68 -3.42
CA ASP A 40 17.86 -9.99 -3.90
C ASP A 40 17.08 -10.72 -2.80
N GLY A 41 15.88 -11.20 -3.11
CA GLY A 41 14.98 -11.79 -2.13
C GLY A 41 15.36 -13.19 -1.65
N ASP A 42 16.30 -13.89 -2.30
CA ASP A 42 16.73 -15.23 -1.88
C ASP A 42 18.05 -15.17 -1.10
N THR A 43 18.98 -14.33 -1.55
CA THR A 43 20.34 -14.21 -1.00
C THR A 43 20.49 -13.05 -0.02
N HIS A 44 19.52 -12.13 0.01
CA HIS A 44 19.54 -10.92 0.84
C HIS A 44 20.72 -9.98 0.54
N VAL A 45 21.38 -10.17 -0.61
CA VAL A 45 22.46 -9.30 -1.08
C VAL A 45 21.87 -7.97 -1.55
N GLN A 46 22.48 -6.86 -1.13
CA GLN A 46 22.09 -5.53 -1.58
C GLN A 46 22.48 -5.34 -3.04
N LEU A 47 21.49 -5.15 -3.90
CA LEU A 47 21.66 -4.94 -5.35
C LEU A 47 21.74 -3.46 -5.69
N ASN A 48 20.97 -2.62 -4.99
CA ASN A 48 20.88 -1.19 -5.26
C ASN A 48 20.95 -0.36 -3.96
N THR A 49 21.52 0.84 -4.08
CA THR A 49 21.67 1.80 -2.97
C THR A 49 20.95 3.12 -3.27
N ASN A 50 19.87 3.05 -4.03
CA ASN A 50 19.04 4.19 -4.42
C ASN A 50 17.58 3.72 -4.58
N ASN A 51 16.64 4.55 -4.14
CA ASN A 51 15.22 4.42 -4.42
C ASN A 51 14.70 5.76 -4.95
N PRO A 52 14.54 5.90 -6.28
CA PRO A 52 14.10 7.16 -6.88
C PRO A 52 12.74 7.65 -6.37
N LYS A 53 11.82 6.72 -6.05
CA LYS A 53 10.48 7.07 -5.53
C LYS A 53 10.58 7.66 -4.12
N LEU A 54 11.46 7.13 -3.26
CA LEU A 54 11.75 7.72 -1.95
C LEU A 54 12.30 9.14 -2.09
N ASP A 55 13.30 9.35 -2.95
CA ASP A 55 13.94 10.66 -3.14
C ASP A 55 12.91 11.72 -3.55
N LEU A 56 12.04 11.39 -4.50
CA LEU A 56 10.94 12.27 -4.92
C LEU A 56 9.99 12.59 -3.77
N ARG A 57 9.67 11.61 -2.92
CA ARG A 57 8.77 11.80 -1.77
C ARG A 57 9.39 12.67 -0.68
N ILE A 58 10.66 12.47 -0.34
CA ILE A 58 11.38 13.31 0.62
C ILE A 58 11.44 14.75 0.11
N GLN A 59 11.80 14.96 -1.16
CA GLN A 59 11.86 16.29 -1.76
C GLN A 59 10.50 16.99 -1.79
N ALA A 60 9.43 16.26 -2.13
CA ALA A 60 8.07 16.81 -2.13
C ALA A 60 7.65 17.21 -0.71
N HIS A 61 7.93 16.37 0.29
CA HIS A 61 7.57 16.66 1.67
C HIS A 61 8.31 17.87 2.22
N ALA A 62 9.63 17.92 2.02
CA ALA A 62 10.47 19.05 2.41
C ALA A 62 9.94 20.41 1.93
N LYS A 63 9.49 20.47 0.67
CA LYS A 63 8.87 21.68 0.09
C LYS A 63 7.58 22.07 0.83
N LEU A 64 6.73 21.09 1.17
CA LEU A 64 5.45 21.33 1.84
C LEU A 64 5.63 21.91 3.24
N ILE A 65 6.55 21.37 4.04
CA ILE A 65 6.82 21.83 5.40
C ILE A 65 7.78 23.04 5.45
N LYS A 66 8.10 23.63 4.28
CA LYS A 66 9.02 24.77 4.13
C LYS A 66 10.33 24.58 4.88
N LEU A 67 10.78 23.32 5.01
CA LEU A 67 12.11 23.07 5.53
C LEU A 67 13.09 23.61 4.50
N GLY A 68 13.99 24.48 4.96
CA GLY A 68 15.26 24.62 4.28
C GLY A 68 15.99 23.31 4.48
N LEU A 69 15.70 22.29 3.66
CA LEU A 69 16.61 21.16 3.49
C LEU A 69 17.88 21.73 2.84
N ALA A 70 18.65 22.44 3.65
CA ALA A 70 20.01 22.80 3.36
C ALA A 70 20.73 21.46 3.24
N SER A 71 20.98 21.06 2.00
CA SER A 71 22.01 20.10 1.64
C SER A 71 21.96 18.78 2.41
N GLU A 72 21.20 17.83 1.89
CA GLU A 72 21.87 16.62 1.42
C GLU A 72 20.97 15.85 0.46
N LYS A 73 21.43 15.77 -0.79
CA LYS A 73 21.03 14.80 -1.82
C LYS A 73 21.37 13.35 -1.42
N ASN A 74 21.41 13.05 -0.12
CA ASN A 74 22.14 11.93 0.43
C ASN A 74 21.22 10.96 1.16
N SER A 75 20.09 10.62 0.52
CA SER A 75 19.40 9.35 0.81
C SER A 75 20.39 8.18 0.76
N SER A 76 21.51 8.31 0.02
CA SER A 76 22.65 7.37 0.04
C SER A 76 23.06 6.93 1.46
N SER A 77 23.00 7.83 2.45
CA SER A 77 23.39 7.56 3.83
C SER A 77 22.54 6.46 4.49
N ILE A 78 21.26 6.36 4.14
CA ILE A 78 20.35 5.34 4.70
C ILE A 78 20.69 3.94 4.21
N TYR A 79 21.42 3.81 3.08
CA TYR A 79 21.80 2.53 2.49
C TYR A 79 23.15 2.01 3.01
N LYS A 80 23.99 2.87 3.58
CA LYS A 80 25.32 2.47 4.04
C LYS A 80 25.21 1.41 5.14
N GLY A 81 25.68 0.20 4.84
CA GLY A 81 25.63 -0.94 5.77
C GLY A 81 24.21 -1.42 6.09
N LEU A 82 23.20 -1.02 5.32
CA LEU A 82 21.83 -1.51 5.47
C LEU A 82 21.81 -3.02 5.22
N LYS A 83 21.25 -3.78 6.15
CA LYS A 83 21.00 -5.21 5.99
C LYS A 83 19.59 -5.43 5.42
N TYR A 84 19.29 -6.67 5.04
CA TYR A 84 17.93 -7.06 4.63
C TYR A 84 16.98 -7.02 5.84
N ASN A 85 16.56 -5.81 6.21
CA ASN A 85 15.68 -5.51 7.31
C ASN A 85 14.86 -4.26 6.96
N LEU A 86 13.59 -4.46 6.58
CA LEU A 86 12.74 -3.37 6.10
C LEU A 86 12.37 -2.40 7.23
N ALA A 87 12.25 -2.89 8.46
CA ALA A 87 12.05 -2.05 9.63
C ALA A 87 13.20 -1.04 9.82
N GLU A 88 14.45 -1.52 9.78
CA GLU A 88 15.63 -0.67 9.88
C GLU A 88 15.65 0.39 8.76
N TYR A 89 15.31 -0.01 7.53
CA TYR A 89 15.22 0.93 6.41
C TYR A 89 14.22 2.06 6.68
N PHE A 90 13.02 1.75 7.17
CA PHE A 90 12.02 2.76 7.51
C PHE A 90 12.43 3.65 8.70
N VAL A 91 13.09 3.10 9.72
CA VAL A 91 13.64 3.90 10.82
C VAL A 91 14.71 4.88 10.32
N ARG A 92 15.59 4.45 9.42
CA ARG A 92 16.60 5.34 8.83
C ARG A 92 15.97 6.45 7.99
N ILE A 93 14.87 6.18 7.27
CA ILE A 93 14.10 7.20 6.55
C ILE A 93 13.49 8.21 7.52
N ARG A 94 12.85 7.72 8.60
CA ARG A 94 12.30 8.59 9.65
C ARG A 94 13.39 9.50 10.21
N ASP A 95 14.53 8.94 10.60
CA ASP A 95 15.63 9.70 11.19
C ASP A 95 16.18 10.74 10.21
N LEU A 96 16.28 10.39 8.92
CA LEU A 96 16.67 11.33 7.86
C LEU A 96 15.68 12.49 7.71
N VAL A 97 14.37 12.24 7.77
CA VAL A 97 13.34 13.28 7.64
C VAL A 97 13.26 14.13 8.91
N CYS A 98 13.25 13.49 10.08
CA CYS A 98 13.03 14.13 11.36
C CYS A 98 14.20 14.99 11.83
N LYS A 99 15.44 14.71 11.40
CA LYS A 99 16.63 15.49 11.80
C LYS A 99 16.51 16.98 11.45
N ASP A 100 15.78 17.30 10.37
CA ASP A 100 15.67 18.65 9.83
C ASP A 100 14.38 19.35 10.27
N VAL A 101 13.49 18.67 11.01
CA VAL A 101 12.25 19.26 11.53
C VAL A 101 12.56 20.07 12.80
N PRO A 102 12.25 21.38 12.84
CA PRO A 102 12.50 22.20 14.01
C PRO A 102 11.70 21.70 15.22
N ALA A 103 12.34 21.64 16.40
CA ALA A 103 11.70 21.24 17.65
C ALA A 103 10.48 22.12 18.02
N THR A 104 10.43 23.36 17.54
CA THR A 104 9.28 24.27 17.69
C THR A 104 8.07 23.87 16.86
N GLN A 105 8.26 23.07 15.79
CA GLN A 105 7.19 22.53 14.97
C GLN A 105 6.79 21.13 15.42
N CYS A 106 7.78 20.28 15.70
CA CYS A 106 7.59 18.92 16.19
C CYS A 106 8.79 18.54 17.07
N PRO A 107 8.59 18.28 18.37
CA PRO A 107 9.66 17.77 19.23
C PRO A 107 10.26 16.49 18.63
N PRO A 108 11.59 16.28 18.70
CA PRO A 108 12.21 15.08 18.14
C PRO A 108 11.65 13.76 18.67
N ALA A 109 11.16 13.75 19.92
CA ALA A 109 10.52 12.59 20.53
C ALA A 109 9.17 12.23 19.89
N ASP A 110 8.49 13.22 19.30
CA ASP A 110 7.14 13.08 18.73
C ASP A 110 7.18 12.98 17.19
N CYS A 111 8.36 13.05 16.58
CA CYS A 111 8.50 13.01 15.13
C CYS A 111 8.28 11.59 14.60
N ALA A 112 7.13 11.38 13.97
CA ALA A 112 6.74 10.15 13.31
C ALA A 112 6.52 10.36 11.81
N ILE A 113 6.75 9.30 11.04
CA ILE A 113 6.35 9.24 9.62
C ILE A 113 5.36 8.10 9.42
N SER A 114 4.47 8.25 8.44
CA SER A 114 3.51 7.21 8.08
C SER A 114 3.71 6.77 6.63
N LEU A 115 3.90 5.46 6.48
CA LEU A 115 4.22 4.80 5.22
C LEU A 115 3.17 3.75 4.91
N LYS A 116 2.84 3.60 3.61
CA LYS A 116 2.07 2.45 3.14
C LYS A 116 3.02 1.33 2.77
N LEU A 117 2.58 0.10 2.99
CA LEU A 117 3.28 -1.10 2.58
C LEU A 117 2.29 -2.01 1.84
N PHE A 118 2.68 -2.47 0.65
CA PHE A 118 1.88 -3.37 -0.16
C PHE A 118 2.70 -4.61 -0.54
N PRO A 119 2.07 -5.78 -0.77
CA PRO A 119 2.78 -6.99 -1.19
C PRO A 119 3.60 -6.81 -2.47
N GLN A 120 3.16 -5.94 -3.38
CA GLN A 120 3.89 -5.56 -4.58
C GLN A 120 5.31 -5.07 -4.29
N TYR A 121 5.56 -4.52 -3.09
CA TYR A 121 6.87 -3.98 -2.72
C TYR A 121 7.92 -5.09 -2.56
N VAL A 122 7.48 -6.32 -2.38
CA VAL A 122 8.30 -7.54 -2.34
C VAL A 122 7.98 -8.46 -3.52
N ASN A 123 7.54 -7.87 -4.64
CA ASN A 123 7.17 -8.55 -5.88
C ASN A 123 5.93 -9.47 -5.77
N GLY A 124 5.06 -9.26 -4.78
CA GLY A 124 3.78 -9.97 -4.68
C GLY A 124 2.78 -9.52 -5.74
N GLN A 125 2.22 -10.48 -6.47
CA GLN A 125 1.19 -10.29 -7.50
C GLN A 125 -0.20 -10.47 -6.88
N THR A 126 -0.93 -9.37 -6.75
CA THR A 126 -2.26 -9.34 -6.09
C THR A 126 -3.34 -8.76 -7.00
N ALA A 127 -3.26 -9.04 -8.31
CA ALA A 127 -4.23 -8.56 -9.29
C ALA A 127 -5.66 -8.93 -8.88
N PRO A 128 -6.65 -8.05 -9.14
CA PRO A 128 -8.05 -8.34 -8.83
C PRO A 128 -8.61 -9.45 -9.74
N LEU A 129 -9.66 -10.12 -9.25
CA LEU A 129 -10.45 -11.07 -10.03
C LEU A 129 -11.62 -10.33 -10.68
N SER A 130 -11.64 -10.28 -12.00
CA SER A 130 -12.72 -9.68 -12.81
C SER A 130 -13.75 -10.73 -13.22
N TYR A 131 -13.28 -11.95 -13.55
CA TYR A 131 -14.09 -13.09 -13.97
C TYR A 131 -13.73 -14.39 -13.23
N ALA A 132 -14.54 -15.44 -13.44
CA ALA A 132 -14.31 -16.75 -12.85
C ALA A 132 -13.06 -17.43 -13.43
N GLU A 133 -12.68 -17.09 -14.66
CA GLU A 133 -11.48 -17.63 -15.32
C GLU A 133 -10.18 -17.05 -14.75
N ASP A 134 -10.24 -15.91 -14.06
CA ASP A 134 -9.08 -15.31 -13.38
C ASP A 134 -8.64 -16.12 -12.15
N TYR A 135 -9.42 -17.13 -11.74
CA TYR A 135 -9.23 -17.86 -10.49
C TYR A 135 -7.99 -18.77 -10.48
N GLU A 136 -7.44 -19.10 -11.65
CA GLU A 136 -6.29 -20.01 -11.78
C GLU A 136 -5.06 -19.23 -12.27
N PRO A 137 -4.21 -18.72 -11.36
CA PRO A 137 -2.97 -18.06 -11.73
C PRO A 137 -2.06 -19.00 -12.53
N SER A 138 -1.24 -18.43 -13.41
CA SER A 138 -0.21 -19.22 -14.09
C SER A 138 0.83 -19.76 -13.11
N ALA A 139 1.52 -20.84 -13.48
CA ALA A 139 2.62 -21.41 -12.67
C ALA A 139 3.70 -20.35 -12.32
N CYS A 140 3.97 -19.42 -13.23
CA CYS A 140 4.85 -18.28 -12.97
C CYS A 140 4.34 -17.37 -11.85
N ILE A 141 3.06 -16.99 -11.86
CA ILE A 141 2.47 -16.14 -10.81
C ILE A 141 2.45 -16.86 -9.46
N HIS A 142 2.17 -18.16 -9.44
CA HIS A 142 2.28 -18.97 -8.23
C HIS A 142 3.69 -18.94 -7.65
N ALA A 143 4.71 -19.23 -8.47
CA ALA A 143 6.10 -19.25 -8.03
C ALA A 143 6.60 -17.86 -7.56
N ILE A 144 6.20 -16.78 -8.25
CA ILE A 144 6.46 -15.40 -7.81
C ILE A 144 5.85 -15.17 -6.40
N ASN A 145 4.58 -15.51 -6.22
CA ASN A 145 3.88 -15.26 -4.97
C ASN A 145 4.39 -16.11 -3.80
N GLU A 146 4.87 -17.32 -4.05
CA GLU A 146 5.52 -18.14 -3.02
C GLU A 146 6.79 -17.47 -2.48
N LYS A 147 7.63 -16.92 -3.36
CA LYS A 147 8.84 -16.20 -2.95
C LYS A 147 8.51 -14.86 -2.30
N ALA A 148 7.60 -14.10 -2.89
CA ALA A 148 7.12 -12.83 -2.33
C ALA A 148 6.50 -13.02 -0.93
N MET A 149 5.80 -14.12 -0.66
CA MET A 149 5.23 -14.43 0.66
C MET A 149 6.31 -14.59 1.73
N ARG A 150 7.47 -15.17 1.39
CA ARG A 150 8.61 -15.26 2.33
C ARG A 150 9.14 -13.88 2.67
N ALA A 151 9.44 -13.07 1.64
CA ALA A 151 9.89 -11.70 1.82
C ALA A 151 8.86 -10.81 2.56
N TRP A 152 7.56 -11.05 2.34
CA TRP A 152 6.47 -10.39 3.05
C TRP A 152 6.49 -10.71 4.54
N LYS A 153 6.60 -11.99 4.89
CA LYS A 153 6.69 -12.43 6.29
C LYS A 153 7.96 -11.93 6.98
N ASP A 154 9.10 -11.91 6.27
CA ASP A 154 10.34 -11.33 6.80
C ASP A 154 10.19 -9.83 7.09
N ALA A 155 9.57 -9.08 6.18
CA ALA A 155 9.26 -7.68 6.40
C ALA A 155 8.34 -7.48 7.62
N LEU A 156 7.23 -8.20 7.68
CA LEU A 156 6.27 -8.15 8.80
C LEU A 156 6.92 -8.49 10.13
N SER A 157 7.69 -9.58 10.18
CA SER A 157 8.45 -9.99 11.36
C SER A 157 9.47 -8.93 11.79
N SER A 158 10.13 -8.26 10.83
CA SER A 158 11.06 -7.19 11.15
C SER A 158 10.38 -5.99 11.83
N PHE A 159 9.12 -5.70 11.47
CA PHE A 159 8.35 -4.63 12.11
C PHE A 159 7.91 -5.02 13.51
N GLU A 160 7.39 -6.24 13.69
CA GLU A 160 6.97 -6.76 14.99
C GLU A 160 8.12 -6.73 16.02
N GLN A 161 9.34 -7.04 15.58
CA GLN A 161 10.52 -7.06 16.45
C GLN A 161 11.12 -5.67 16.72
N ASN A 162 10.71 -4.63 15.99
CA ASN A 162 11.31 -3.30 16.08
C ASN A 162 10.45 -2.33 16.91
N PRO A 163 10.88 -1.93 18.12
CA PRO A 163 10.06 -1.10 19.00
C PRO A 163 9.84 0.34 18.51
N LYS A 164 10.54 0.76 17.43
CA LYS A 164 10.36 2.08 16.81
C LYS A 164 9.28 2.10 15.73
N ILE A 165 8.65 0.96 15.46
CA ILE A 165 7.62 0.83 14.43
C ILE A 165 6.33 0.36 15.07
N ALA A 166 5.24 1.06 14.75
CA ALA A 166 3.91 0.57 14.98
C ALA A 166 3.26 0.23 13.65
N THR A 167 2.48 -0.86 13.62
CA THR A 167 1.87 -1.40 12.41
C THR A 167 0.36 -1.47 12.55
N LEU A 168 -0.33 -1.08 11.48
CA LEU A 168 -1.77 -1.19 11.33
C LEU A 168 -2.06 -1.97 10.05
N THR A 169 -2.78 -3.08 10.18
CA THR A 169 -3.44 -3.72 9.05
C THR A 169 -4.82 -3.09 8.87
N LEU A 170 -5.00 -2.34 7.79
CA LEU A 170 -6.29 -1.81 7.38
C LEU A 170 -6.86 -2.66 6.25
N THR A 171 -7.97 -3.34 6.51
CA THR A 171 -8.64 -4.21 5.54
C THR A 171 -10.00 -3.66 5.14
N ARG A 172 -10.54 -4.18 4.05
CA ARG A 172 -11.85 -3.79 3.50
C ARG A 172 -12.50 -5.05 2.96
N ASN A 173 -13.83 -5.08 2.87
CA ASN A 173 -14.53 -6.11 2.13
C ASN A 173 -13.89 -6.31 0.75
N GLU A 174 -13.44 -7.54 0.43
CA GLU A 174 -12.64 -7.79 -0.78
C GLU A 174 -13.40 -7.49 -2.07
N ARG A 175 -14.71 -7.74 -2.10
CA ARG A 175 -15.54 -7.39 -3.27
C ARG A 175 -15.54 -5.89 -3.50
N ASP A 176 -15.78 -5.12 -2.45
CA ASP A 176 -15.85 -3.67 -2.57
C ASP A 176 -14.46 -3.04 -2.80
N ARG A 177 -13.41 -3.64 -2.24
CA ARG A 177 -12.01 -3.28 -2.52
C ARG A 177 -11.66 -3.51 -3.98
N GLN A 178 -11.94 -4.69 -4.52
CA GLN A 178 -11.64 -5.02 -5.91
C GLN A 178 -12.51 -4.23 -6.88
N PHE A 179 -13.78 -4.01 -6.58
CA PHE A 179 -14.64 -3.13 -7.35
C PHE A 179 -14.10 -1.69 -7.40
N SER A 180 -13.59 -1.17 -6.28
CA SER A 180 -12.94 0.13 -6.23
C SER A 180 -11.65 0.19 -7.05
N MET A 181 -10.91 -0.92 -7.15
CA MET A 181 -9.71 -1.02 -8.00
C MET A 181 -10.10 -1.07 -9.48
N PHE A 182 -11.08 -1.90 -9.84
CA PHE A 182 -11.69 -1.95 -11.18
C PHE A 182 -12.06 -0.54 -11.65
N HIS A 183 -12.84 0.15 -10.83
CA HIS A 183 -13.26 1.52 -11.12
C HIS A 183 -12.08 2.49 -11.36
N ARG A 184 -10.97 2.37 -10.61
CA ARG A 184 -9.85 3.34 -10.73
C ARG A 184 -8.84 3.02 -11.81
N PHE A 185 -8.66 1.74 -12.15
CA PHE A 185 -7.44 1.28 -12.82
C PHE A 185 -7.70 0.40 -14.05
N THR A 186 -8.95 0.12 -14.40
CA THR A 186 -9.28 -0.59 -15.65
C THR A 186 -9.81 0.38 -16.70
N ASP A 187 -9.58 0.03 -17.95
CA ASP A 187 -10.06 0.81 -19.09
C ASP A 187 -11.58 0.76 -19.22
N ALA A 188 -12.15 1.79 -19.84
CA ALA A 188 -13.57 1.78 -20.22
C ALA A 188 -13.89 0.58 -21.12
N GLY A 189 -15.09 0.01 -20.94
CA GLY A 189 -15.52 -1.24 -21.58
C GLY A 189 -15.12 -2.51 -20.83
N SER A 190 -14.20 -2.45 -19.86
CA SER A 190 -13.90 -3.58 -18.98
C SER A 190 -15.13 -3.94 -18.13
N VAL A 191 -15.31 -5.21 -17.77
CA VAL A 191 -16.42 -5.63 -16.89
C VAL A 191 -15.94 -6.28 -15.59
N PHE A 192 -16.81 -6.27 -14.59
CA PHE A 192 -16.57 -6.82 -13.26
C PHE A 192 -17.82 -7.50 -12.73
N ASP A 193 -17.71 -8.78 -12.39
CA ASP A 193 -18.84 -9.57 -11.86
C ASP A 193 -18.87 -9.55 -10.32
N CYS A 194 -19.88 -8.91 -9.74
CA CYS A 194 -20.05 -8.81 -8.29
C CYS A 194 -20.48 -10.13 -7.62
N SER A 195 -21.04 -11.07 -8.38
CA SER A 195 -21.53 -12.36 -7.88
C SER A 195 -20.40 -13.31 -7.48
N ILE A 196 -19.19 -13.10 -8.02
CA ILE A 196 -18.02 -13.95 -7.74
C ILE A 196 -17.61 -13.80 -6.26
N PRO A 197 -17.55 -14.91 -5.50
CA PRO A 197 -17.02 -14.91 -4.14
C PRO A 197 -15.55 -14.50 -4.10
N ARG A 198 -15.21 -13.54 -3.23
CA ARG A 198 -13.84 -13.02 -3.10
C ARG A 198 -13.32 -13.27 -1.70
N ALA A 199 -12.48 -14.27 -1.58
CA ALA A 199 -11.76 -14.54 -0.34
C ALA A 199 -10.70 -13.47 -0.09
N LYS A 200 -10.38 -13.25 1.19
CA LYS A 200 -9.25 -12.40 1.59
C LYS A 200 -7.97 -12.91 0.97
N HIS A 201 -7.17 -12.01 0.39
CA HIS A 201 -5.89 -12.41 -0.17
C HIS A 201 -4.96 -12.95 0.93
N THR A 202 -4.20 -14.00 0.60
CA THR A 202 -3.23 -14.63 1.50
C THR A 202 -2.22 -13.65 2.14
N PHE A 203 -1.74 -12.64 1.41
CA PHE A 203 -0.87 -11.61 2.00
C PHE A 203 -1.57 -10.80 3.09
N ALA A 204 -2.85 -10.47 2.90
CA ALA A 204 -3.62 -9.74 3.89
C ALA A 204 -3.93 -10.61 5.11
N ALA A 205 -4.16 -11.91 4.92
CA ALA A 205 -4.28 -12.86 6.04
C ALA A 205 -2.95 -12.96 6.82
N ALA A 206 -1.82 -13.10 6.12
CA ALA A 206 -0.50 -13.12 6.76
C ALA A 206 -0.23 -11.84 7.57
N SER A 207 -0.59 -10.66 7.07
CA SER A 207 -0.38 -9.40 7.82
C SER A 207 -1.07 -9.38 9.18
N MET A 208 -2.26 -9.98 9.30
CA MET A 208 -2.98 -10.03 10.58
C MET A 208 -2.22 -10.80 11.65
N GLU A 209 -1.34 -11.73 11.29
CA GLU A 209 -0.57 -12.51 12.25
C GLU A 209 0.55 -11.70 12.92
N TYR A 210 0.96 -10.57 12.32
CA TYR A 210 2.15 -9.81 12.76
C TYR A 210 1.86 -8.34 13.14
N THR A 211 0.78 -7.74 12.66
CA THR A 211 0.53 -6.31 12.91
C THR A 211 -0.13 -6.04 14.27
N GLY A 212 0.30 -4.97 14.94
CA GLY A 212 -0.16 -4.63 16.29
C GLY A 212 -1.61 -4.16 16.38
N LEU A 213 -2.17 -3.60 15.31
CA LEU A 213 -3.58 -3.22 15.22
C LEU A 213 -4.18 -3.70 13.91
N GLN A 214 -5.44 -4.13 13.98
CA GLN A 214 -6.21 -4.59 12.84
C GLN A 214 -7.52 -3.81 12.81
N MET A 215 -7.84 -3.25 11.64
CA MET A 215 -9.05 -2.46 11.44
C MET A 215 -9.70 -2.82 10.12
N GLU A 216 -11.02 -2.70 10.08
CA GLU A 216 -11.81 -2.75 8.85
C GLU A 216 -12.24 -1.33 8.48
N VAL A 217 -12.14 -0.99 7.20
CA VAL A 217 -12.51 0.34 6.67
C VAL A 217 -13.97 0.63 6.94
N GLU A 218 -14.83 -0.39 6.87
CA GLU A 218 -16.26 -0.31 7.14
C GLU A 218 -16.53 0.14 8.59
N ASP A 219 -15.78 -0.36 9.57
CA ASP A 219 -15.87 0.08 10.96
C ASP A 219 -15.38 1.52 11.12
N CYS A 220 -14.29 1.89 10.44
CA CYS A 220 -13.78 3.27 10.45
C CYS A 220 -14.77 4.28 9.86
N TRP A 221 -15.63 3.88 8.93
CA TRP A 221 -16.71 4.74 8.42
C TRP A 221 -17.86 4.89 9.42
N ASN A 222 -18.22 3.82 10.11
CA ASN A 222 -19.28 3.86 11.11
C ASN A 222 -18.86 4.56 12.41
N PHE A 223 -17.58 4.42 12.79
CA PHE A 223 -17.00 4.91 14.05
C PHE A 223 -15.67 5.66 13.81
N PRO A 224 -15.69 6.79 13.08
CA PRO A 224 -14.47 7.48 12.65
C PRO A 224 -13.62 8.01 13.81
N SER A 225 -14.26 8.46 14.89
CA SER A 225 -13.56 8.90 16.11
C SER A 225 -12.77 7.77 16.75
N GLU A 226 -13.37 6.58 16.89
CA GLU A 226 -12.72 5.42 17.51
C GLU A 226 -11.54 4.94 16.66
N CYS A 227 -11.75 4.82 15.36
CA CYS A 227 -10.71 4.46 14.41
C CYS A 227 -9.51 5.44 14.45
N LEU A 228 -9.78 6.75 14.54
CA LEU A 228 -8.73 7.76 14.69
C LEU A 228 -8.01 7.64 16.03
N VAL A 229 -8.74 7.50 17.15
CA VAL A 229 -8.15 7.33 18.49
C VAL A 229 -7.19 6.14 18.51
N ASP A 230 -7.64 4.98 18.07
CA ASP A 230 -6.86 3.75 18.19
C ASP A 230 -5.63 3.74 17.28
N THR A 231 -5.74 4.34 16.09
CA THR A 231 -4.58 4.53 15.20
C THR A 231 -3.54 5.46 15.82
N LEU A 232 -3.95 6.53 16.51
CA LEU A 232 -3.03 7.50 17.10
C LEU A 232 -2.33 6.97 18.35
N LYS A 233 -3.02 6.15 19.16
CA LYS A 233 -2.42 5.48 20.32
C LYS A 233 -1.20 4.65 19.96
N LEU A 234 -1.16 4.06 18.76
CA LEU A 234 -0.03 3.28 18.27
C LEU A 234 1.30 4.07 18.26
N ILE A 235 1.23 5.38 18.09
CA ILE A 235 2.38 6.27 18.06
C ILE A 235 2.43 7.19 19.29
N GLY A 236 1.70 6.85 20.36
CA GLY A 236 1.68 7.62 21.61
C GLY A 236 0.95 8.97 21.51
N LEU A 237 0.19 9.19 20.44
CA LEU A 237 -0.62 10.39 20.28
C LEU A 237 -2.00 10.22 20.93
N THR A 238 -2.52 11.31 21.49
CA THR A 238 -3.81 11.40 22.18
C THR A 238 -4.61 12.56 21.61
N GLN A 239 -5.93 12.55 21.83
CA GLN A 239 -6.77 13.68 21.45
C GLN A 239 -6.30 15.01 22.08
N GLU A 240 -5.89 14.96 23.36
CA GLU A 240 -5.41 16.12 24.10
C GLU A 240 -4.10 16.69 23.53
N ASN A 241 -3.13 15.82 23.20
CA ASN A 241 -1.84 16.28 22.68
C ASN A 241 -1.91 16.73 21.21
N MET A 242 -2.91 16.28 20.46
CA MET A 242 -3.14 16.73 19.08
C MET A 242 -3.90 18.05 18.96
N GLY A 243 -4.70 18.42 19.96
CA GLY A 243 -5.47 19.66 19.95
C GLY A 243 -6.25 19.85 18.63
N LYS A 244 -6.02 20.97 17.93
CA LYS A 244 -6.72 21.29 16.66
C LYS A 244 -6.47 20.31 15.51
N MET A 245 -5.41 19.49 15.57
CA MET A 245 -5.17 18.47 14.55
C MET A 245 -6.16 17.30 14.66
N TRP A 246 -6.68 17.07 15.87
CA TRP A 246 -7.74 16.08 16.11
C TRP A 246 -8.99 16.42 15.31
N ASP A 247 -9.53 17.63 15.49
CA ASP A 247 -10.76 18.06 14.83
C ASP A 247 -10.64 18.01 13.30
N LYS A 248 -9.47 18.43 12.76
CA LYS A 248 -9.19 18.34 11.33
C LYS A 248 -9.16 16.91 10.82
N GLY A 249 -8.50 16.00 11.55
CA GLY A 249 -8.43 14.59 11.18
C GLY A 249 -9.82 13.96 11.16
N LEU A 250 -10.63 14.22 12.18
CA LEU A 250 -11.99 13.72 12.26
C LEU A 250 -12.87 14.27 11.14
N GLN A 251 -12.80 15.59 10.86
CA GLN A 251 -13.53 16.22 9.77
C GLN A 251 -13.17 15.62 8.40
N MET A 252 -11.89 15.31 8.17
CA MET A 252 -11.44 14.64 6.94
C MET A 252 -12.02 13.23 6.82
N MET A 253 -12.13 12.48 7.92
CA MET A 253 -12.70 11.13 7.91
C MET A 253 -14.22 11.15 7.69
N THR A 254 -14.95 12.08 8.33
CA THR A 254 -16.40 12.17 8.23
C THR A 254 -16.87 12.79 6.90
N GLY A 255 -16.11 13.75 6.36
CA GLY A 255 -16.50 14.51 5.17
C GLY A 255 -16.11 13.87 3.82
N GLU A 256 -15.36 12.78 3.80
CA GLU A 256 -14.85 12.19 2.55
C GLU A 256 -15.98 11.77 1.59
N LEU A 257 -17.08 11.20 2.10
CA LEU A 257 -18.19 10.78 1.25
C LEU A 257 -18.92 11.97 0.64
N GLU A 258 -19.23 12.98 1.44
CA GLU A 258 -19.87 14.23 0.99
C GLU A 258 -19.00 14.95 -0.05
N ASN A 259 -17.70 15.10 0.22
CA ASN A 259 -16.76 15.72 -0.72
C ASN A 259 -16.73 14.97 -2.07
N ARG A 260 -16.73 13.64 -2.04
CA ARG A 260 -16.71 12.83 -3.27
C ARG A 260 -18.02 12.91 -4.04
N GLU A 261 -19.14 13.04 -3.34
CA GLU A 261 -20.44 13.26 -3.95
C GLU A 261 -20.48 14.61 -4.68
N GLU A 262 -20.05 15.68 -4.00
CA GLU A 262 -19.97 17.04 -4.57
C GLU A 262 -19.04 17.10 -5.80
N GLU A 263 -17.96 16.32 -5.79
CA GLU A 263 -17.02 16.23 -6.91
C GLU A 263 -17.48 15.28 -8.04
N GLY A 264 -18.64 14.63 -7.92
CA GLY A 264 -19.14 13.66 -8.89
C GLY A 264 -18.26 12.42 -9.05
N LYS A 265 -17.51 12.06 -7.98
CA LYS A 265 -16.56 10.93 -7.96
C LYS A 265 -17.12 9.67 -7.29
N LEU A 266 -18.41 9.66 -6.99
CA LEU A 266 -19.14 8.48 -6.55
C LEU A 266 -19.70 7.75 -7.77
N ALA A 267 -19.44 6.46 -7.85
CA ALA A 267 -20.09 5.61 -8.85
C ALA A 267 -21.59 5.59 -8.58
N SER A 268 -22.40 5.62 -9.64
CA SER A 268 -23.87 5.58 -9.50
C SER A 268 -24.36 4.24 -8.95
N LYS A 269 -23.57 3.17 -9.08
CA LYS A 269 -23.85 1.81 -8.60
C LYS A 269 -22.59 1.12 -8.08
N SER A 270 -22.80 0.09 -7.27
CA SER A 270 -21.73 -0.74 -6.71
C SER A 270 -22.16 -2.19 -6.49
N CYS A 271 -21.20 -3.06 -6.17
CA CYS A 271 -21.51 -4.40 -5.69
C CYS A 271 -22.22 -4.44 -4.33
N SER A 272 -22.26 -3.32 -3.58
CA SER A 272 -23.04 -3.23 -2.35
C SER A 272 -24.52 -2.93 -2.62
N THR A 273 -24.84 -2.18 -3.68
CA THR A 273 -26.23 -1.92 -4.10
C THR A 273 -26.81 -3.10 -4.90
N ASP A 274 -26.01 -3.69 -5.79
CA ASP A 274 -26.42 -4.78 -6.68
C ASP A 274 -25.42 -5.96 -6.60
N PRO A 275 -25.52 -6.82 -5.57
CA PRO A 275 -24.48 -7.81 -5.27
C PRO A 275 -24.35 -8.95 -6.27
N LEU A 276 -25.31 -9.11 -7.18
CA LEU A 276 -25.33 -10.14 -8.22
C LEU A 276 -25.15 -9.56 -9.64
N ALA A 277 -24.92 -8.25 -9.76
CA ALA A 277 -24.78 -7.60 -11.05
C ALA A 277 -23.36 -7.77 -11.62
N THR A 278 -23.29 -7.72 -12.94
CA THR A 278 -22.04 -7.46 -13.65
C THR A 278 -22.06 -6.01 -14.10
N PHE A 279 -20.95 -5.31 -13.88
CA PHE A 279 -20.81 -3.90 -14.22
C PHE A 279 -19.79 -3.69 -15.33
N MET A 280 -20.09 -2.81 -16.29
CA MET A 280 -19.14 -2.33 -17.28
C MET A 280 -18.64 -0.93 -16.92
N ARG A 281 -17.33 -0.71 -17.08
CA ARG A 281 -16.66 0.56 -16.83
C ARG A 281 -16.98 1.57 -17.93
N MET A 282 -17.39 2.78 -17.54
CA MET A 282 -17.66 3.89 -18.46
C MET A 282 -16.49 4.90 -18.50
N GLU A 283 -16.37 5.66 -19.59
CA GLU A 283 -15.31 6.68 -19.77
C GLU A 283 -15.38 7.82 -18.75
N ASN A 284 -16.58 8.21 -18.32
CA ASN A 284 -16.82 9.30 -17.35
C ASN A 284 -16.51 8.90 -15.90
N ASN A 285 -15.79 7.80 -15.72
CA ASN A 285 -15.61 7.16 -14.46
C ASN A 285 -16.87 6.64 -13.78
N ASP A 286 -17.96 6.31 -14.49
CA ASP A 286 -19.12 5.63 -13.91
C ASP A 286 -19.18 4.13 -14.29
N VAL A 287 -20.22 3.42 -13.86
CA VAL A 287 -20.51 2.04 -14.28
C VAL A 287 -21.94 1.92 -14.79
N MET A 288 -22.17 0.96 -15.68
CA MET A 288 -23.52 0.53 -16.06
C MET A 288 -23.67 -0.97 -15.88
N MET A 289 -24.91 -1.43 -15.66
CA MET A 289 -25.19 -2.86 -15.65
C MET A 289 -24.89 -3.45 -17.02
N TYR A 290 -24.24 -4.61 -17.03
CA TYR A 290 -23.84 -5.33 -18.21
C TYR A 290 -24.54 -6.67 -18.23
N ASP A 291 -25.45 -6.85 -19.18
CA ASP A 291 -26.27 -8.06 -19.31
C ASP A 291 -25.64 -9.10 -20.28
N GLY A 292 -24.39 -8.88 -20.72
CA GLY A 292 -23.74 -9.71 -21.75
C GLY A 292 -24.15 -9.33 -23.17
N PRO A 293 -23.51 -9.93 -24.20
CA PRO A 293 -24.08 -10.03 -25.54
C PRO A 293 -25.22 -11.07 -25.61
#